data_AF-A0A1B1U5P7-F1
#
_entry.id   AF-A0A1B1U5P7-F1
#
_cell.length_a   1.000
_cell.length_b   1.000
_cell.length_c   1.000
_cell.angle_alpha   90.00
_cell.angle_beta   90.00
_cell.angle_gamma   90.00
#
_symmetry.space_group_name_H-M   'P 1'
#
loop_
_entity.id
_entity.type
_entity.pdbx_description
1 polymer ?
#
loop_
_entity_poly.entity_id
_entity_poly.type
_entity_poly.pdbx_seq_one_letter_code
_entity_poly.pdbx_strand_id
1 'polypeptide(L)'
;MTHHSLKFYSEKSMRMCICCRLREQQKKMLRLSLKDGKIIVFEGFGRSFYVCEECLNHSGTIKKISKIKKLSVESEVNLKEMIDQWNK
;
A
#
# COMPACT_ATOMS: atom_id res chain seq x y z
N MET A 1 10.53 9.47 4.56
CA MET A 1 9.67 10.63 4.19
C MET A 1 8.37 10.63 5.00
N THR A 2 7.98 11.75 5.61
CA THR A 2 6.84 11.83 6.53
C THR A 2 5.48 11.68 5.81
N HIS A 3 4.79 10.57 6.09
CA HIS A 3 3.40 10.62 6.53
C HIS A 3 2.28 10.98 5.54
N HIS A 4 2.46 10.92 4.21
CA HIS A 4 1.31 11.10 3.29
C HIS A 4 0.20 10.04 3.51
N SER A 5 0.55 8.80 3.87
CA SER A 5 -0.41 7.76 4.27
C SER A 5 -1.10 8.03 5.61
N LEU A 6 -0.51 8.90 6.44
CA LEU A 6 -1.03 9.30 7.75
C LEU A 6 -1.88 10.58 7.69
N LYS A 7 -2.20 11.12 6.52
CA LYS A 7 -3.11 12.26 6.46
C LYS A 7 -4.58 11.85 6.74
N PHE A 8 -4.89 10.55 6.58
CA PHE A 8 -6.26 10.01 6.68
C PHE A 8 -6.33 8.72 7.50
N TYR A 9 -5.60 8.65 8.63
CA TYR A 9 -5.65 7.50 9.53
C TYR A 9 -6.38 7.78 10.82
N SER A 10 -6.98 6.73 11.36
CA SER A 10 -7.45 6.69 12.73
C SER A 10 -6.41 5.95 13.57
N GLU A 11 -5.94 6.60 14.64
CA GLU A 11 -4.95 6.09 15.60
C GLU A 11 -5.32 4.72 16.19
N LYS A 12 -6.61 4.48 16.39
CA LYS A 12 -7.12 3.27 17.03
C LYS A 12 -7.51 2.17 16.04
N SER A 13 -7.44 2.45 14.75
CA SER A 13 -7.97 1.54 13.74
C SER A 13 -6.96 0.48 13.34
N MET A 14 -7.37 -0.78 13.47
CA MET A 14 -6.62 -1.92 12.96
C MET A 14 -6.99 -2.17 11.50
N ARG A 15 -5.99 -2.47 10.67
CA ARG A 15 -6.13 -2.78 9.25
C ARG A 15 -5.43 -4.08 8.93
N MET A 16 -5.93 -4.75 7.90
CA MET A 16 -5.39 -6.02 7.45
C MET A 16 -4.51 -5.80 6.24
N CYS A 17 -3.29 -6.36 6.29
CA CYS A 17 -2.40 -6.38 5.15
C CYS A 17 -3.03 -7.20 4.01
N ILE A 18 -3.06 -6.64 2.81
CA ILE A 18 -3.60 -7.34 1.64
C ILE A 18 -2.78 -8.57 1.25
N CYS A 19 -1.48 -8.57 1.57
CA CYS A 19 -0.54 -9.62 1.17
C CYS A 19 -0.48 -10.79 2.14
N CYS A 20 -0.37 -10.52 3.44
CA CYS A 20 -0.15 -11.55 4.47
C CYS A 20 -1.30 -11.69 5.48
N ARG A 21 -2.34 -10.84 5.40
CA ARG A 21 -3.49 -10.85 6.30
C ARG A 21 -3.19 -10.54 7.77
N LEU A 22 -1.95 -10.19 8.13
CA LEU A 22 -1.59 -9.61 9.43
C LEU A 22 -2.45 -8.38 9.72
N ARG A 23 -2.92 -8.25 10.95
CA ARG A 23 -3.63 -7.07 11.44
C ARG A 23 -2.68 -6.18 12.22
N GLU A 24 -2.53 -4.92 11.79
CA GLU A 24 -1.67 -3.93 12.44
C GLU A 24 -2.40 -2.58 12.53
N GLN A 25 -1.92 -1.67 13.38
CA GLN A 25 -2.42 -0.30 13.43
C GLN A 25 -2.26 0.40 12.09
N GLN A 26 -3.29 1.13 11.65
CA GLN A 26 -3.30 1.82 10.37
C GLN A 26 -2.05 2.70 10.15
N LYS A 27 -1.54 3.33 11.22
CA LYS A 27 -0.37 4.21 11.17
C LYS A 27 0.95 3.52 10.84
N LYS A 28 1.02 2.21 10.99
CA LYS A 28 2.20 1.40 10.69
C LYS A 28 2.12 0.73 9.33
N MET A 29 1.15 1.12 8.50
CA MET A 29 0.90 0.49 7.21
C MET A 29 0.88 1.51 6.09
N LEU A 30 1.45 1.15 4.95
CA LEU A 30 1.31 1.94 3.73
C LEU A 30 -0.10 1.76 3.18
N ARG A 31 -0.84 2.87 3.06
CA ARG A 31 -2.21 2.90 2.52
C ARG A 31 -2.19 3.40 1.07
N LEU A 32 -2.56 2.53 0.15
CA LEU A 32 -2.54 2.78 -1.29
C LEU A 32 -3.94 2.70 -1.89
N SER A 33 -4.12 3.29 -3.07
CA SER A 33 -5.32 3.21 -3.90
C SER A 33 -4.94 2.92 -5.34
N LEU A 34 -5.88 2.34 -6.10
CA LEU A 34 -5.78 2.20 -7.55
C LEU A 34 -6.76 3.20 -8.18
N LYS A 35 -6.25 4.19 -8.89
CA LYS A 35 -7.03 5.27 -9.53
C LYS A 35 -6.56 5.39 -10.97
N ASP A 36 -7.48 5.25 -11.92
CA ASP A 36 -7.21 5.34 -13.36
C ASP A 36 -6.01 4.47 -13.81
N GLY A 37 -5.94 3.25 -13.26
CA GLY A 37 -4.84 2.30 -13.55
C GLY A 37 -3.52 2.60 -12.84
N LYS A 38 -3.43 3.62 -12.00
CA LYS A 38 -2.20 4.00 -11.28
C LYS A 38 -2.30 3.75 -9.79
N ILE A 39 -1.19 3.35 -9.18
CA ILE A 39 -1.09 3.19 -7.73
C ILE A 39 -0.70 4.54 -7.13
N ILE A 40 -1.53 5.01 -6.19
CA ILE A 40 -1.30 6.27 -5.50
C ILE A 40 -1.37 6.06 -4.00
N VAL A 41 -0.70 6.93 -3.23
CA VAL A 41 -1.00 7.05 -1.80
C VAL A 41 -2.45 7.52 -1.63
N PHE A 42 -3.17 6.96 -0.67
CA PHE A 42 -4.57 7.28 -0.48
C PHE A 42 -4.81 8.78 -0.19
N GLU A 43 -5.69 9.39 -0.99
CA GLU A 43 -5.97 10.85 -0.97
C GLU A 43 -7.20 11.23 -0.14
N GLY A 44 -7.80 10.32 0.62
CA GLY A 44 -8.92 10.61 1.52
C GLY A 44 -10.27 10.02 1.09
N PHE A 45 -10.38 9.52 -0.15
CA PHE A 45 -11.63 8.97 -0.69
C PHE A 45 -11.42 7.71 -1.54
N GLY A 46 -12.48 6.91 -1.68
CA GLY A 46 -12.49 5.72 -2.53
C GLY A 46 -11.88 4.47 -1.90
N ARG A 47 -11.68 3.44 -2.75
CA ARG A 47 -11.21 2.11 -2.33
C ARG A 47 -9.70 2.11 -2.13
N SER A 48 -9.28 2.00 -0.87
CA SER A 48 -7.88 1.80 -0.51
C SER A 48 -7.56 0.37 -0.08
N PHE A 49 -6.28 0.04 -0.02
CA PHE A 49 -5.77 -1.18 0.58
C PHE A 49 -4.49 -0.88 1.38
N TYR A 50 -4.10 -1.82 2.23
CA TYR A 50 -3.00 -1.66 3.17
C TYR A 50 -1.93 -2.71 2.96
N VAL A 51 -0.67 -2.31 3.09
CA VAL A 51 0.49 -3.19 3.05
C VAL A 51 1.31 -2.95 4.32
N CYS A 52 1.60 -4.01 5.08
CA CYS A 52 2.44 -3.91 6.27
C CYS A 52 3.92 -3.80 5.89
N GLU A 53 4.72 -3.30 6.80
CA GLU A 53 6.17 -3.11 6.65
C GLU A 53 6.91 -4.40 6.26
N GLU A 54 6.59 -5.54 6.88
CA GLU A 54 7.18 -6.83 6.52
C GLU A 54 6.98 -7.17 5.03
N CYS A 55 5.79 -6.89 4.49
CA CYS A 55 5.52 -7.11 3.09
C CYS A 55 6.21 -6.07 2.21
N LEU A 56 6.35 -4.82 2.64
CA LEU A 56 7.06 -3.79 1.87
C LEU A 56 8.55 -4.14 1.66
N ASN A 57 9.14 -4.88 2.59
CA ASN A 57 10.53 -5.35 2.51
C ASN A 57 10.69 -6.71 1.81
N HIS A 58 9.59 -7.35 1.38
CA HIS A 58 9.62 -8.68 0.77
C HIS A 58 9.60 -8.59 -0.77
N SER A 59 10.59 -9.18 -1.44
CA SER A 59 10.78 -9.12 -2.91
C SER A 59 9.58 -9.62 -3.73
N GLY A 60 8.83 -10.60 -3.21
CA GLY A 60 7.62 -11.13 -3.84
C GLY A 60 6.35 -10.26 -3.74
N THR A 61 6.39 -9.13 -3.04
CA THR A 61 5.19 -8.34 -2.72
C THR A 61 4.53 -7.72 -3.94
N ILE A 62 5.30 -7.16 -4.87
CA ILE A 62 4.77 -6.56 -6.09
C ILE A 62 3.99 -7.60 -6.89
N LYS A 63 4.56 -8.80 -7.09
CA LYS A 63 3.88 -9.91 -7.79
C LYS A 63 2.59 -10.35 -7.11
N LYS A 64 2.57 -10.40 -5.76
CA LYS A 64 1.36 -10.75 -5.00
C LYS A 64 0.27 -9.68 -5.18
N ILE A 65 0.62 -8.40 -5.01
CA ILE A 65 -0.33 -7.29 -5.17
C ILE A 65 -0.85 -7.23 -6.60
N SER A 66 0.03 -7.42 -7.60
CA SER A 66 -0.34 -7.46 -9.01
C SER A 66 -1.43 -8.50 -9.28
N LYS A 67 -1.27 -9.73 -8.79
CA LYS A 67 -2.29 -10.79 -8.94
C LYS A 67 -3.61 -10.43 -8.24
N ILE A 68 -3.56 -9.89 -7.02
CA ILE A 68 -4.76 -9.56 -6.24
C ILE A 68 -5.53 -8.40 -6.86
N LYS A 69 -4.82 -7.38 -7.36
CA LYS A 69 -5.40 -6.15 -7.90
C LYS A 69 -5.56 -6.15 -9.42
N LYS A 70 -5.08 -7.20 -10.10
CA LYS A 70 -5.04 -7.32 -11.57
C LYS A 70 -4.35 -6.10 -12.21
N LEU A 71 -3.13 -5.81 -11.74
CA LEU A 71 -2.37 -4.64 -12.17
C LEU A 71 -1.84 -4.79 -13.59
N SER A 72 -1.69 -3.64 -14.27
CA SER A 72 -0.93 -3.57 -15.53
C SER A 72 0.57 -3.48 -15.23
N VAL A 73 1.42 -3.69 -16.25
CA VAL A 73 2.87 -3.53 -16.13
C VAL A 73 3.25 -2.12 -15.67
N GLU A 74 2.59 -1.08 -16.19
CA GLU A 74 2.81 0.31 -15.76
C GLU A 74 2.49 0.49 -14.26
N SER A 75 1.38 -0.08 -13.82
CA SER A 75 0.97 -0.03 -12.41
C SER A 75 1.95 -0.79 -11.49
N GLU A 76 2.58 -1.87 -11.97
CA GLU A 76 3.61 -2.61 -11.22
C GLU A 76 4.89 -1.79 -11.04
N VAL A 77 5.35 -1.12 -12.10
CA VAL A 77 6.52 -0.24 -12.03
C VAL A 77 6.25 0.91 -11.05
N ASN A 78 5.09 1.55 -11.17
CA ASN A 78 4.69 2.62 -10.27
C ASN A 78 4.53 2.14 -8.82
N LEU A 79 3.99 0.94 -8.57
CA LEU A 79 3.95 0.35 -7.23
C LEU A 79 5.36 0.16 -6.65
N LYS A 80 6.30 -0.31 -7.46
CA LYS A 80 7.69 -0.49 -7.03
C LYS A 80 8.30 0.82 -6.57
N GLU A 81 8.14 1.88 -7.35
CA GLU A 81 8.63 3.23 -6.98
C GLU A 81 8.03 3.71 -5.67
N MET A 82 6.73 3.49 -5.43
CA MET A 82 6.08 3.85 -4.16
C MET A 82 6.65 3.08 -2.97
N ILE A 83 6.95 1.79 -3.13
CA ILE A 83 7.55 0.96 -2.08
C ILE A 83 9.00 1.41 -1.81
N ASP A 84 9.78 1.66 -2.86
CA ASP A 84 11.17 2.12 -2.76
C ASP A 84 11.25 3.50 -2.09
N GLN A 85 10.26 4.36 -2.32
CA GLN A 85 10.12 5.64 -1.61
C GLN A 85 9.74 5.42 -0.14
N TRP A 86 8.81 4.51 0.18
CA TRP A 86 8.44 4.24 1.57
C TRP A 86 9.60 3.74 2.42
N ASN A 87 10.49 2.92 1.85
CA ASN A 87 11.64 2.36 2.55
C ASN A 87 12.83 3.34 2.71
N LYS A 88 12.72 4.57 2.16
CA LYS A 88 13.72 5.65 2.28
C LYS A 88 13.32 6.73 3.31
#